data_AF-A0A520IGV6-F1
#
_entry.id   AF-A0A520IGV6-F1
#
_cell.length_a   1.000
_cell.length_b   1.000
_cell.length_c   1.000
_cell.angle_alpha   90.00
_cell.angle_beta   90.00
_cell.angle_gamma   90.00
#
_symmetry.space_group_name_H-M   'P 1'
#
loop_
_entity.id
_entity.type
_entity.pdbx_description
1 polymer ?
#
loop_
_entity_poly.entity_id
_entity_poly.type
_entity_poly.pdbx_seq_one_letter_code
_entity_poly.pdbx_strand_id
1 'polypeptide(L)'
;GDSDGGEGDAGQLLEIYKEQQQLREALQKELEKKGMGGNGQNAMRQMKEIEKQLLNKGFKNEALQKMLNLKHELLKLDKAIQQQGEENKRQSQTNKKDFDNNANQLSPALKEYLNSVEILNRQSLPLRPNFNQRVQTYFKKND
;
A
#
# COMPACT_ATOMS: atom_id res chain seq x y z
N GLY A 1 22.20 32.33 -17.03
CA GLY A 1 20.95 31.79 -17.58
C GLY A 1 20.84 30.40 -17.02
N ASP A 2 19.90 30.16 -16.14
CA ASP A 2 19.74 28.89 -15.44
C ASP A 2 18.29 28.44 -15.66
N SER A 3 18.12 27.62 -16.68
CA SER A 3 16.84 27.08 -17.11
C SER A 3 17.11 25.69 -17.68
N ASP A 4 17.50 24.78 -16.80
CA ASP A 4 17.68 23.34 -17.07
C ASP A 4 17.06 22.45 -15.97
N GLY A 5 16.58 23.02 -14.86
CA GLY A 5 15.99 22.27 -13.74
C GLY A 5 14.49 21.95 -13.84
N GLY A 6 13.79 22.41 -14.89
CA GLY A 6 12.32 22.31 -14.98
C GLY A 6 11.80 21.10 -15.76
N GLU A 7 12.51 20.65 -16.79
CA GLU A 7 12.05 19.57 -17.68
C GLU A 7 12.26 18.17 -17.09
N GLY A 8 13.39 17.94 -16.41
CA GLY A 8 13.69 16.67 -15.75
C GLY A 8 12.74 16.35 -14.59
N ASP A 9 12.40 17.35 -13.78
CA ASP A 9 11.48 17.21 -12.64
C ASP A 9 10.03 16.98 -13.10
N ALA A 10 9.62 17.60 -14.21
CA ALA A 10 8.32 17.36 -14.82
C ALA A 10 8.18 15.93 -15.38
N GLY A 11 9.24 15.39 -15.98
CA GLY A 11 9.30 14.02 -16.47
C GLY A 11 9.16 12.98 -15.36
N GLN A 12 9.92 13.14 -14.27
CA GLN A 12 9.84 12.27 -13.10
C GLN A 12 8.47 12.33 -12.41
N LEU A 13 7.88 13.53 -12.30
CA LEU A 13 6.54 13.68 -11.73
C LEU A 13 5.47 12.96 -12.57
N LEU A 14 5.59 13.03 -13.90
CA LEU A 14 4.68 12.33 -14.81
C LEU A 14 4.81 10.80 -14.67
N GLU A 15 6.01 10.29 -14.47
CA GLU A 15 6.25 8.87 -14.23
C GLU A 15 5.62 8.39 -12.91
N ILE A 16 5.85 9.13 -11.81
CA ILE A 16 5.21 8.85 -10.52
C ILE A 16 3.68 8.87 -10.65
N TYR A 17 3.13 9.82 -11.40
CA TYR A 17 1.69 9.89 -11.66
C TYR A 17 1.17 8.64 -12.39
N LYS A 18 1.88 8.17 -13.44
CA LYS A 18 1.51 6.94 -14.17
C LYS A 18 1.54 5.72 -13.26
N GLU A 19 2.54 5.60 -12.40
CA GLU A 19 2.62 4.51 -11.42
C GLU A 19 1.43 4.55 -10.44
N GLN A 20 1.08 5.74 -9.92
CA GLN A 20 -0.10 5.88 -9.06
C GLN A 20 -1.39 5.49 -9.77
N GLN A 21 -1.53 5.85 -11.05
CA GLN A 21 -2.67 5.45 -11.85
C GLN A 21 -2.78 3.93 -11.98
N GLN A 22 -1.66 3.26 -12.29
CA GLN A 22 -1.62 1.80 -12.40
C GLN A 22 -1.94 1.12 -11.07
N LEU A 23 -1.44 1.66 -9.95
CA LEU A 23 -1.75 1.17 -8.61
C LEU A 23 -3.24 1.31 -8.27
N ARG A 24 -3.87 2.42 -8.66
CA ARG A 24 -5.31 2.65 -8.50
C ARG A 24 -6.13 1.65 -9.32
N GLU A 25 -5.74 1.39 -10.55
CA GLU A 25 -6.41 0.40 -11.41
C GLU A 25 -6.24 -1.03 -10.87
N ALA A 26 -5.05 -1.37 -10.37
CA ALA A 26 -4.79 -2.66 -9.71
C ALA A 26 -5.63 -2.82 -8.44
N LEU A 27 -5.72 -1.78 -7.61
CA LEU A 27 -6.57 -1.77 -6.42
C LEU A 27 -8.04 -1.96 -6.79
N GLN A 28 -8.53 -1.24 -7.79
CA GLN A 28 -9.91 -1.38 -8.25
C GLN A 28 -10.22 -2.81 -8.69
N LYS A 29 -9.36 -3.40 -9.53
CA LYS A 29 -9.53 -4.79 -10.00
C LYS A 29 -9.53 -5.79 -8.86
N GLU A 30 -8.63 -5.63 -7.88
CA GLU A 30 -8.60 -6.50 -6.70
C GLU A 30 -9.86 -6.35 -5.84
N LEU A 31 -10.33 -5.12 -5.61
CA LEU A 31 -11.55 -4.87 -4.86
C LEU A 31 -12.79 -5.47 -5.53
N GLU A 32 -12.90 -5.34 -6.86
CA GLU A 32 -13.97 -5.96 -7.65
C GLU A 32 -13.89 -7.49 -7.57
N LYS A 33 -12.70 -8.07 -7.76
CA LYS A 33 -12.47 -9.52 -7.70
C LYS A 33 -12.79 -10.12 -6.33
N LYS A 34 -12.51 -9.40 -5.25
CA LYS A 34 -12.76 -9.85 -3.87
C LYS A 34 -14.15 -9.47 -3.36
N GLY A 35 -14.97 -8.76 -4.14
CA GLY A 35 -16.27 -8.26 -3.70
C GLY A 35 -16.19 -7.21 -2.58
N MET A 36 -15.04 -6.55 -2.43
CA MET A 36 -14.75 -5.58 -1.36
C MET A 36 -15.03 -4.13 -1.75
N GLY A 37 -15.96 -3.91 -2.67
CA GLY A 37 -16.29 -2.57 -3.18
C GLY A 37 -16.61 -1.55 -2.07
N GLY A 38 -17.20 -1.98 -0.94
CA GLY A 38 -17.44 -1.09 0.21
C GLY A 38 -16.17 -0.79 1.03
N ASN A 39 -15.43 -1.81 1.43
CA ASN A 39 -14.26 -1.66 2.30
C ASN A 39 -13.08 -0.96 1.61
N GLY A 40 -12.99 -1.06 0.28
CA GLY A 40 -11.93 -0.45 -0.52
C GLY A 40 -12.20 0.98 -1.01
N GLN A 41 -13.42 1.50 -0.83
CA GLN A 41 -13.79 2.84 -1.31
C GLN A 41 -12.92 3.94 -0.71
N ASN A 42 -12.55 3.81 0.57
CA ASN A 42 -11.69 4.80 1.23
C ASN A 42 -10.28 4.81 0.63
N ALA A 43 -9.68 3.63 0.41
CA ALA A 43 -8.37 3.52 -0.23
C ALA A 43 -8.40 4.07 -1.67
N MET A 44 -9.45 3.76 -2.44
CA MET A 44 -9.65 4.30 -3.79
C MET A 44 -9.80 5.82 -3.82
N ARG A 45 -10.52 6.40 -2.84
CA ARG A 45 -10.63 7.86 -2.70
C ARG A 45 -9.27 8.48 -2.39
N GLN A 46 -8.51 7.91 -1.47
CA GLN A 46 -7.19 8.43 -1.10
C GLN A 46 -6.20 8.37 -2.27
N MET A 47 -6.20 7.31 -3.09
CA MET A 47 -5.40 7.26 -4.33
C MET A 47 -5.73 8.40 -5.29
N LYS A 48 -7.02 8.66 -5.54
CA LYS A 48 -7.45 9.78 -6.40
C LYS A 48 -7.02 11.15 -5.85
N GLU A 49 -7.02 11.32 -4.53
CA GLU A 49 -6.55 12.54 -3.90
C GLU A 49 -5.04 12.73 -4.06
N ILE A 50 -4.25 11.66 -3.93
CA ILE A 50 -2.79 11.68 -4.16
C ILE A 50 -2.50 12.07 -5.60
N GLU A 51 -3.15 11.44 -6.57
CA GLU A 51 -3.02 11.78 -8.00
C GLU A 51 -3.34 13.25 -8.27
N LYS A 52 -4.44 13.77 -7.71
CA LYS A 52 -4.79 15.18 -7.84
C LYS A 52 -3.74 16.09 -7.21
N GLN A 53 -3.15 15.70 -6.07
CA GLN A 53 -2.07 16.47 -5.45
C GLN A 53 -0.80 16.47 -6.28
N LEU A 54 -0.42 15.32 -6.85
CA LEU A 54 0.73 15.20 -7.75
C LEU A 54 0.56 16.11 -8.97
N LEU A 55 -0.62 16.11 -9.60
CA LEU A 55 -0.90 16.99 -10.75
C LEU A 55 -0.90 18.49 -10.38
N ASN A 56 -1.54 18.86 -9.28
CA ASN A 56 -1.75 20.27 -8.95
C ASN A 56 -0.55 20.93 -8.28
N LYS A 57 0.19 20.18 -7.46
CA LYS A 57 1.21 20.73 -6.56
C LYS A 57 2.56 20.04 -6.69
N GLY A 58 2.68 18.98 -7.49
CA GLY A 58 3.87 18.15 -7.56
C GLY A 58 4.06 17.25 -6.33
N PHE A 59 5.21 16.59 -6.26
CA PHE A 59 5.56 15.75 -5.11
C PHE A 59 5.97 16.62 -3.92
N LYS A 60 5.13 16.70 -2.88
CA LYS A 60 5.35 17.50 -1.67
C LYS A 60 5.04 16.69 -0.41
N ASN A 61 5.43 17.22 0.77
CA ASN A 61 5.13 16.60 2.07
C ASN A 61 3.65 16.24 2.26
N GLU A 62 2.72 17.04 1.72
CA GLU A 62 1.29 16.71 1.76
C GLU A 62 0.98 15.38 1.04
N ALA A 63 1.55 15.17 -0.16
CA ALA A 63 1.37 13.94 -0.93
C ALA A 63 1.97 12.75 -0.18
N LEU A 64 3.14 12.92 0.45
CA LEU A 64 3.75 11.90 1.29
C LEU A 64 2.84 11.50 2.46
N GLN A 65 2.27 12.47 3.18
CA GLN A 65 1.34 12.17 4.28
C GLN A 65 0.10 11.41 3.80
N LYS A 66 -0.44 11.77 2.63
CA LYS A 66 -1.55 11.02 2.03
C LYS A 66 -1.15 9.60 1.61
N MET A 67 0.05 9.41 1.07
CA MET A 67 0.59 8.09 0.76
C MET A 67 0.75 7.22 2.02
N LEU A 68 1.17 7.79 3.15
CA LEU A 68 1.24 7.09 4.43
C LEU A 68 -0.15 6.67 4.94
N ASN A 69 -1.13 7.56 4.83
CA ASN A 69 -2.53 7.23 5.18
C ASN A 69 -3.08 6.13 4.27
N LEU A 70 -2.79 6.20 2.97
CA LEU A 70 -3.19 5.19 1.99
C LEU A 70 -2.56 3.84 2.33
N LYS A 71 -1.26 3.80 2.67
CA LYS A 71 -0.59 2.59 3.15
C LYS A 71 -1.34 1.97 4.33
N HIS A 72 -1.77 2.78 5.30
CA HIS A 72 -2.50 2.26 6.45
C HIS A 72 -3.86 1.65 6.07
N GLU A 73 -4.60 2.31 5.17
CA GLU A 73 -5.86 1.77 4.65
C GLU A 73 -5.67 0.49 3.84
N LEU A 74 -4.62 0.40 3.02
CA LEU A 74 -4.26 -0.81 2.29
C LEU A 74 -3.90 -1.97 3.21
N LEU A 75 -3.19 -1.72 4.32
CA LEU A 75 -2.89 -2.74 5.33
C LEU A 75 -4.15 -3.24 6.05
N LYS A 76 -5.09 -2.33 6.37
CA LYS A 76 -6.40 -2.74 6.93
C LYS A 76 -7.17 -3.60 5.94
N LEU A 77 -7.15 -3.22 4.66
CA LEU A 77 -7.80 -3.96 3.60
C LEU A 77 -7.18 -5.35 3.43
N ASP A 78 -5.85 -5.46 3.38
CA ASP A 78 -5.15 -6.76 3.31
C ASP A 78 -5.54 -7.67 4.47
N LYS A 79 -5.56 -7.13 5.70
CA LYS A 79 -6.00 -7.87 6.88
C LYS A 79 -7.45 -8.34 6.76
N ALA A 80 -8.34 -7.49 6.27
CA ALA A 80 -9.74 -7.86 6.04
C ALA A 80 -9.87 -8.98 4.98
N ILE A 81 -9.09 -8.91 3.90
CA ILE A 81 -9.05 -9.93 2.84
C ILE A 81 -8.57 -11.26 3.41
N GLN A 82 -7.51 -11.25 4.21
CA GLN A 82 -6.96 -12.44 4.85
C GLN A 82 -7.99 -13.08 5.80
N GLN A 83 -8.61 -12.28 6.68
CA GLN A 83 -9.63 -12.76 7.62
C GLN A 83 -10.83 -13.39 6.90
N GLN A 84 -11.34 -12.76 5.85
CA GLN A 84 -12.42 -13.34 5.04
C GLN A 84 -11.99 -14.64 4.36
N GLY A 85 -10.74 -14.73 3.89
CA GLY A 85 -10.18 -15.96 3.33
C GLY A 85 -10.09 -17.09 4.36
N GLU A 86 -9.63 -16.80 5.58
CA GLU A 86 -9.57 -17.75 6.70
C GLU A 86 -10.96 -18.22 7.13
N GLU A 87 -11.93 -17.31 7.22
CA GLU A 87 -13.32 -17.64 7.56
C GLU A 87 -13.93 -18.58 6.51
N ASN A 88 -13.78 -18.28 5.22
CA ASN A 88 -14.21 -19.18 4.14
C ASN A 88 -13.52 -20.54 4.24
N LYS A 89 -12.21 -20.60 4.52
CA LYS A 89 -11.50 -21.86 4.74
C LYS A 89 -12.07 -22.66 5.90
N ARG A 90 -12.39 -22.02 7.03
CA ARG A 90 -13.02 -22.68 8.19
C ARG A 90 -14.40 -23.24 7.85
N GLN A 91 -15.23 -22.47 7.14
CA GLN A 91 -16.54 -22.93 6.69
C GLN A 91 -16.44 -24.10 5.70
N SER A 92 -15.51 -24.04 4.74
CA SER A 92 -15.27 -25.13 3.77
C SER A 92 -14.71 -26.39 4.42
N GLN A 93 -13.73 -26.29 5.35
CA GLN A 93 -13.20 -27.44 6.08
C GLN A 93 -14.26 -28.11 6.95
N THR A 94 -15.26 -27.37 7.43
CA THR A 94 -16.38 -27.94 8.18
C THR A 94 -17.33 -28.74 7.28
N ASN A 95 -17.38 -28.47 5.96
CA ASN A 95 -18.39 -29.03 5.06
C ASN A 95 -17.91 -29.83 3.83
N LYS A 96 -16.62 -29.85 3.43
CA LYS A 96 -16.05 -30.85 2.49
C LYS A 96 -14.54 -30.68 2.29
N LYS A 97 -13.83 -31.81 2.34
CA LYS A 97 -12.47 -31.97 1.80
C LYS A 97 -12.44 -31.56 0.32
N ASP A 98 -11.33 -30.93 -0.06
CA ASP A 98 -10.90 -30.56 -1.41
C ASP A 98 -11.60 -29.35 -2.07
N PHE A 99 -11.18 -28.15 -1.68
CA PHE A 99 -11.22 -26.99 -2.57
C PHE A 99 -9.87 -26.26 -2.53
N ASP A 100 -9.18 -26.27 -3.67
CA ASP A 100 -7.89 -25.63 -3.89
C ASP A 100 -8.09 -24.10 -3.96
N ASN A 101 -7.38 -23.34 -3.12
CA ASN A 101 -7.60 -21.89 -3.03
C ASN A 101 -6.27 -21.14 -2.94
N ASN A 102 -5.92 -20.50 -4.05
CA ASN A 102 -4.83 -19.53 -4.16
C ASN A 102 -5.06 -18.42 -3.13
N ALA A 103 -4.25 -18.42 -2.08
CA ALA A 103 -4.41 -17.55 -0.92
C ALA A 103 -4.66 -16.09 -1.33
N ASN A 104 -5.79 -15.56 -0.86
CA ASN A 104 -6.26 -14.20 -1.09
C ASN A 104 -5.28 -13.17 -0.51
N GLN A 105 -4.29 -12.76 -1.30
CA GLN A 105 -3.38 -11.67 -0.95
C GLN A 105 -3.58 -10.51 -1.92
N LEU A 106 -3.27 -9.28 -1.48
CA LEU A 106 -3.20 -8.13 -2.38
C LEU A 106 -2.29 -8.42 -3.59
N SER A 107 -2.60 -7.79 -4.72
CA SER A 107 -1.80 -7.84 -5.94
C SER A 107 -0.32 -7.51 -5.66
N PRO A 108 0.65 -8.14 -6.37
CA PRO A 108 2.08 -7.87 -6.23
C PRO A 108 2.42 -6.37 -6.27
N ALA A 109 1.79 -5.61 -7.17
CA ALA A 109 2.01 -4.17 -7.32
C ALA A 109 1.68 -3.38 -6.04
N LEU A 110 0.62 -3.76 -5.32
CA LEU A 110 0.25 -3.11 -4.06
C LEU A 110 1.21 -3.49 -2.93
N LYS A 111 1.74 -4.71 -2.93
CA LYS A 111 2.76 -5.13 -1.97
C LYS A 111 4.07 -4.37 -2.18
N GLU A 112 4.50 -4.21 -3.43
CA GLU A 112 5.67 -3.41 -3.80
C GLU A 112 5.50 -1.96 -3.35
N TYR A 113 4.32 -1.37 -3.55
CA TYR A 113 4.00 -0.04 -3.04
C TYR A 113 4.09 0.06 -1.51
N LEU A 114 3.54 -0.91 -0.78
CA LEU A 114 3.62 -0.93 0.69
C LEU A 114 5.06 -0.99 1.20
N ASN A 115 5.92 -1.74 0.50
CA ASN A 115 7.34 -1.86 0.78
C ASN A 115 8.09 -0.55 0.47
N SER A 116 7.82 0.08 -0.69
CA SER A 116 8.50 1.31 -1.10
C SER A 116 8.17 2.50 -0.18
N VAL A 117 6.90 2.63 0.23
CA VAL A 117 6.48 3.65 1.22
C VAL A 117 7.17 3.41 2.57
N GLU A 118 7.41 2.16 2.96
CA GLU A 118 8.16 1.87 4.18
C GLU A 118 9.62 2.30 4.11
N ILE A 119 10.28 2.02 2.99
CA ILE A 119 11.68 2.37 2.76
C ILE A 119 11.83 3.89 2.82
N LEU A 120 10.93 4.62 2.17
CA LEU A 120 10.91 6.08 2.20
C LEU A 120 10.73 6.64 3.62
N ASN A 121 9.83 6.04 4.42
CA ASN A 121 9.63 6.44 5.82
C ASN A 121 10.84 6.11 6.73
N ARG A 122 11.66 5.11 6.38
CA ARG A 122 12.86 4.71 7.15
C ARG A 122 14.08 5.60 6.88
N GLN A 123 14.20 6.21 5.70
CA GLN A 123 15.32 7.08 5.35
C GLN A 123 15.29 8.45 6.05
N SER A 124 14.15 8.87 6.61
CA SER A 124 13.97 10.20 7.22
C SER A 124 14.10 10.25 8.75
N LEU A 125 14.49 9.16 9.41
CA LEU A 125 14.66 9.13 10.86
C LEU A 125 16.15 9.16 11.26
N PRO A 126 16.68 10.25 11.87
CA PRO A 126 17.90 10.13 12.65
C PRO A 126 17.64 9.13 13.80
N LEU A 127 18.54 8.17 13.95
CA LEU A 127 18.46 7.08 14.92
C LEU A 127 18.16 7.63 16.32
N ARG A 128 16.92 7.48 16.80
CA ARG A 128 16.62 7.67 18.22
C ARG A 128 17.15 6.43 18.96
N PRO A 129 18.13 6.55 19.87
CA PRO A 129 18.87 5.42 20.44
C PRO A 129 18.00 4.40 21.20
N ASN A 130 16.78 4.77 21.59
CA ASN A 130 15.94 3.97 22.47
C ASN A 130 15.01 2.97 21.73
N PHE A 131 14.90 3.01 20.40
CA PHE A 131 13.99 2.12 19.65
C PHE A 131 14.63 0.78 19.21
N ASN A 132 15.97 0.69 19.20
CA ASN A 132 16.70 -0.53 18.82
C ASN A 132 16.49 -1.69 19.81
N GLN A 133 16.10 -1.41 21.06
CA GLN A 133 15.86 -2.46 22.06
C GLN A 133 14.57 -3.24 21.81
N ARG A 134 13.54 -2.63 21.20
CA ARG A 134 12.23 -3.30 20.99
C ARG A 134 12.21 -4.27 19.82
N VAL A 135 12.99 -4.01 18.77
CA VAL A 135 13.15 -4.95 17.65
C VAL A 135 13.90 -6.21 18.10
N GLN A 136 14.92 -6.06 18.96
CA GLN A 136 15.59 -7.23 19.54
C GLN A 136 14.69 -8.03 20.47
N THR A 137 13.73 -7.43 21.17
CA THR A 137 12.82 -8.20 22.05
C THR A 137 11.82 -9.06 21.28
N TYR A 138 11.46 -8.64 20.05
CA TYR A 138 10.52 -9.36 19.21
C TYR A 138 11.16 -10.57 18.50
N PHE A 139 12.47 -10.50 18.20
CA PHE A 139 13.21 -11.60 17.58
C PHE A 139 13.98 -12.50 18.57
N LYS A 140 14.11 -12.12 19.85
CA LYS A 140 14.79 -12.94 20.88
C LYS A 140 13.86 -13.84 21.70
N LYS A 141 12.59 -14.03 21.33
CA LYS A 141 11.64 -14.86 22.10
C LYS A 141 11.28 -16.21 21.48
N ASN A 142 11.94 -16.62 20.39
CA ASN A 142 11.77 -17.93 19.77
C ASN A 142 13.12 -18.58 19.41
N ASP A 143 14.04 -18.64 20.37
CA ASP A 143 15.09 -19.68 20.48
C ASP A 143 15.27 -20.01 21.97
#